data_AF-X1DSL9-F1
#
_entry.id   AF-X1DSL9-F1
#
_cell.length_a   1.000
_cell.length_b   1.000
_cell.length_c   1.000
_cell.angle_alpha   90.00
_cell.angle_beta   90.00
_cell.angle_gamma   90.00
#
_symmetry.space_group_name_H-M   'P 1'
#
loop_
_entity.id
_entity.type
_entity.pdbx_description
1 polymer ?
#
loop_
_entity_poly.entity_id
_entity_poly.type
_entity_poly.pdbx_seq_one_letter_code
_entity_poly.pdbx_strand_id
1 'polypeptide(L)'
;GKQGYFTVTAWTSATIVTANIISEIPGAANQYHSEWSREAFDDSNGPAHVTYHESRKVYATTNDSPQKVWLSRTFIYNDFGDSVDEGEDDDDIATDESGFDLELSTDQANEIKWLSSGESLATGTFGGEFTSVSPSGSSLTRKNKNSKRQSGWGSEFIKVMKMGNYVYYVQRGARRLRELFYFFDNDNYKSTDMTAL
;
A
#
# COMPACT_ATOMS: atom_id res chain seq x y z
N GLY A 1 -9.41 20.24 -2.78
CA GLY A 1 -9.11 21.46 -2.01
C GLY A 1 -7.70 21.32 -1.47
N LYS A 2 -7.03 22.44 -1.15
CA LYS A 2 -5.76 22.38 -0.41
C LYS A 2 -5.99 21.63 0.91
N GLN A 3 -5.01 20.86 1.37
CA GLN A 3 -5.05 20.16 2.65
C GLN A 3 -3.85 20.66 3.46
N GLY A 4 -4.08 21.01 4.72
CA GLY A 4 -2.99 21.34 5.64
C GLY A 4 -2.62 20.13 6.47
N TYR A 5 -1.40 20.13 7.01
CA TYR A 5 -0.95 19.09 7.92
C TYR A 5 -0.11 19.68 9.06
N PHE A 6 -0.18 19.03 10.21
CA PHE A 6 0.43 19.47 11.45
C PHE A 6 0.94 18.27 12.22
N THR A 7 1.93 18.50 13.08
CA THR A 7 2.41 17.49 14.02
C THR A 7 1.95 17.85 15.43
N VAL A 8 1.26 16.92 16.08
CA VAL A 8 0.88 17.06 17.49
C VAL A 8 2.14 16.95 18.35
N THR A 9 2.41 17.96 19.18
CA THR A 9 3.59 18.03 20.06
C THR A 9 3.25 17.77 21.52
N ALA A 10 2.01 18.00 21.95
CA ALA A 10 1.56 17.67 23.29
C ALA A 10 0.07 17.31 23.32
N TRP A 11 -0.28 16.27 24.08
CA TRP A 11 -1.66 15.91 24.38
C TRP A 11 -2.07 16.49 25.72
N THR A 12 -3.18 17.23 25.78
CA THR A 12 -3.72 17.80 27.03
C THR A 12 -4.95 17.05 27.50
N SER A 13 -5.89 16.77 26.58
CA SER A 13 -7.11 15.99 26.85
C SER A 13 -7.70 15.45 25.55
N ALA A 14 -8.79 14.68 25.65
CA ALA A 14 -9.50 14.13 24.50
C ALA A 14 -10.02 15.20 23.50
N THR A 15 -10.10 16.47 23.91
CA THR A 15 -10.58 17.58 23.06
C THR A 15 -9.53 18.68 22.85
N ILE A 16 -8.33 18.55 23.43
CA ILE A 16 -7.30 19.60 23.39
C ILE A 16 -5.92 18.97 23.16
N VAL A 17 -5.27 19.42 22.09
CA VAL A 17 -3.88 19.09 21.75
C VAL A 17 -3.12 20.36 21.36
N THR A 18 -1.80 20.35 21.54
CA THR A 18 -0.89 21.34 20.99
C THR A 18 -0.23 20.75 19.75
N ALA A 19 -0.18 21.52 18.67
CA ALA A 19 0.38 21.08 17.40
C ALA A 19 1.23 22.18 16.75
N ASN A 20 2.24 21.76 15.99
CA ASN A 20 3.01 22.61 15.09
C ASN A 20 2.42 22.46 13.68
N ILE A 21 1.96 23.56 13.09
CA ILE A 21 1.47 23.60 11.71
C ILE A 21 2.69 23.52 10.78
N ILE A 22 2.68 22.56 9.85
CA ILE A 22 3.75 22.37 8.86
C ILE A 22 3.30 22.93 7.51
N SER A 23 2.07 22.64 7.10
CA SER A 23 1.39 23.26 5.96
C SER A 23 0.10 23.93 6.41
N GLU A 24 -0.23 25.05 5.78
CA GLU A 24 -1.38 25.88 6.15
C GLU A 24 -2.68 25.07 6.14
N ILE A 25 -3.39 25.07 7.27
CA ILE A 25 -4.72 24.48 7.37
C ILE A 25 -5.69 25.47 6.71
N PRO A 26 -6.34 25.11 5.58
CA PRO A 26 -7.17 26.05 4.85
C PRO A 26 -8.38 26.46 5.68
N GLY A 27 -8.54 27.77 5.91
CA GLY A 27 -9.67 28.32 6.68
C GLY A 27 -9.24 29.46 7.60
N ALA A 28 -10.20 30.09 8.26
CA ALA A 28 -9.87 31.08 9.28
C ALA A 28 -9.43 30.39 10.57
N ALA A 29 -8.50 31.01 11.31
CA ALA A 29 -8.11 30.53 12.64
C ALA A 29 -9.35 30.36 13.55
N ASN A 30 -9.35 29.29 14.36
CA ASN A 30 -10.47 28.88 15.24
C ASN A 30 -11.75 28.37 14.53
N GLN A 31 -11.64 27.87 13.29
CA GLN A 31 -12.74 27.15 12.66
C GLN A 31 -12.76 25.66 13.03
N TYR A 32 -13.97 25.09 13.00
CA TYR A 32 -14.16 23.66 13.17
C TYR A 32 -13.89 22.94 11.84
N HIS A 33 -13.00 21.94 11.87
CA HIS A 33 -12.74 21.05 10.74
C HIS A 33 -13.30 19.66 11.07
N SER A 34 -14.34 19.24 10.33
CA SER A 34 -14.94 17.90 10.47
C SER A 34 -14.15 16.82 9.75
N GLU A 35 -13.34 17.20 8.76
CA GLU A 35 -12.57 16.30 7.93
C GLU A 35 -11.10 16.37 8.37
N TRP A 36 -10.63 15.32 9.02
CA TRP A 36 -9.23 15.13 9.36
C TRP A 36 -8.91 13.64 9.31
N SER A 37 -7.64 13.33 9.07
CA SER A 37 -7.11 11.97 9.13
C SER A 37 -5.87 11.96 10.02
N ARG A 38 -5.61 10.80 10.61
CA ARG A 38 -4.38 10.53 11.34
C ARG A 38 -3.31 9.96 10.40
N GLU A 39 -2.04 10.04 10.79
CA GLU A 39 -0.96 9.31 10.14
C GLU A 39 -1.28 7.82 9.97
N ALA A 40 -0.82 7.23 8.87
CA ALA A 40 -1.03 5.80 8.58
C ALA A 40 -0.20 4.89 9.50
N PHE A 41 0.92 5.39 10.03
CA PHE A 41 1.86 4.65 10.85
C PHE A 41 2.18 5.41 12.14
N ASP A 42 2.12 4.72 13.27
CA ASP A 42 2.55 5.22 14.57
C ASP A 42 3.27 4.10 15.36
N ASP A 43 3.72 4.41 16.59
CA ASP A 43 4.42 3.46 17.46
C ASP A 43 3.62 2.18 17.79
N SER A 44 2.30 2.23 17.69
CA SER A 44 1.36 1.13 17.94
C SER A 44 0.76 0.51 16.67
N ASN A 45 0.93 1.15 15.51
CA ASN A 45 0.29 0.82 14.25
C ASN A 45 1.28 0.84 13.08
N GLY A 46 2.34 0.04 13.20
CA GLY A 46 3.34 -0.11 12.15
C GLY A 46 2.93 -1.09 11.03
N PRO A 47 3.58 -1.01 9.87
CA PRO A 47 3.34 -1.95 8.78
C PRO A 47 3.95 -3.33 9.07
N ALA A 48 3.24 -4.43 8.76
CA ALA A 48 3.79 -5.78 8.98
C ALA A 48 4.63 -6.31 7.80
N HIS A 49 4.48 -5.71 6.61
CA HIS A 49 5.17 -6.14 5.39
C HIS A 49 5.91 -4.99 4.71
N VAL A 50 7.08 -5.31 4.15
CA VAL A 50 7.91 -4.37 3.40
C VAL A 50 8.49 -5.03 2.15
N THR A 51 8.53 -4.28 1.04
CA THR A 51 9.29 -4.64 -0.16
C THR A 51 9.70 -3.37 -0.92
N TYR A 52 10.33 -3.55 -2.09
CA TYR A 52 10.61 -2.48 -3.04
C TYR A 52 10.01 -2.82 -4.39
N HIS A 53 9.37 -1.85 -5.03
CA HIS A 53 8.75 -2.02 -6.34
C HIS A 53 8.86 -0.72 -7.13
N GLU A 54 9.35 -0.79 -8.37
CA GLU A 54 9.46 0.35 -9.28
C GLU A 54 10.10 1.61 -8.65
N SER A 55 11.26 1.44 -8.01
CA SER A 55 11.97 2.53 -7.31
C SER A 55 11.18 3.18 -6.17
N ARG A 56 10.25 2.46 -5.55
CA ARG A 56 9.52 2.87 -4.36
C ARG A 56 9.69 1.86 -3.25
N LYS A 57 9.73 2.32 -2.00
CA LYS A 57 9.55 1.45 -0.85
C LYS A 57 8.06 1.19 -0.68
N VAL A 58 7.70 -0.05 -0.43
CA VAL A 58 6.32 -0.48 -0.28
C VAL A 58 6.12 -1.01 1.12
N TYR A 59 5.14 -0.48 1.83
CA TYR A 59 4.62 -1.03 3.06
C TYR A 59 3.23 -1.61 2.83
N ALA A 60 2.86 -2.63 3.60
CA ALA A 60 1.50 -3.13 3.59
C ALA A 60 1.08 -3.61 4.96
N THR A 61 -0.24 -3.56 5.16
CA THR A 61 -1.00 -3.99 6.34
C THR A 61 -0.63 -3.28 7.63
N THR A 62 -1.62 -2.70 8.29
CA THR A 62 -1.52 -2.24 9.69
C THR A 62 -2.70 -2.82 10.47
N ASN A 63 -2.72 -2.65 11.79
CA ASN A 63 -3.84 -3.12 12.61
C ASN A 63 -5.16 -2.46 12.20
N ASP A 64 -5.11 -1.17 11.86
CA ASP A 64 -6.29 -0.40 11.45
C ASP A 64 -6.62 -0.52 9.96
N SER A 65 -5.65 -0.90 9.14
CA SER A 65 -5.79 -0.96 7.67
C SER A 65 -5.17 -2.25 7.12
N PRO A 66 -5.80 -3.41 7.37
CA PRO A 66 -5.21 -4.72 7.05
C PRO A 66 -5.03 -4.98 5.55
N GLN A 67 -5.76 -4.25 4.70
CA GLN A 67 -5.80 -4.42 3.24
C GLN A 67 -5.06 -3.33 2.45
N LYS A 68 -4.48 -2.36 3.13
CA LYS A 68 -3.81 -1.24 2.47
C LYS A 68 -2.36 -1.54 2.16
N VAL A 69 -1.91 -0.97 1.05
CA VAL A 69 -0.54 -0.94 0.57
C VAL A 69 -0.16 0.52 0.35
N TRP A 70 0.97 0.95 0.90
CA TRP A 70 1.50 2.29 0.75
C TRP A 70 2.80 2.23 -0.03
N LEU A 71 2.94 3.09 -1.03
CA LEU A 71 4.15 3.23 -1.82
C LEU A 71 4.73 4.61 -1.57
N SER A 72 6.03 4.64 -1.27
CA SER A 72 6.78 5.87 -1.11
C SER A 72 6.82 6.63 -2.42
N ARG A 73 7.27 7.87 -2.36
CA ARG A 73 7.73 8.60 -3.54
C ARG A 73 8.83 7.84 -4.26
N THR A 74 8.93 8.06 -5.56
CA THR A 74 9.99 7.46 -6.38
C THR A 74 11.35 7.95 -5.89
N PHE A 75 12.29 7.02 -5.67
CA PHE A 75 13.66 7.24 -5.15
C PHE A 75 13.78 7.88 -3.74
N ILE A 76 12.68 8.30 -3.11
CA ILE A 76 12.66 8.87 -1.75
C ILE A 76 11.92 7.90 -0.83
N TYR A 77 12.64 6.89 -0.35
CA TYR A 77 12.08 5.70 0.33
C TYR A 77 11.51 5.91 1.73
N ASN A 78 11.64 7.11 2.29
CA ASN A 78 11.14 7.46 3.63
C ASN A 78 10.03 8.51 3.56
N ASP A 79 9.61 8.91 2.37
CA ASP A 79 8.54 9.89 2.15
C ASP A 79 7.38 9.22 1.42
N PHE A 80 6.21 9.22 2.05
CA PHE A 80 4.96 8.66 1.54
C PHE A 80 3.91 9.75 1.26
N GLY A 81 4.30 11.03 1.30
CA GLY A 81 3.43 12.16 0.99
C GLY A 81 2.85 12.07 -0.42
N ASP A 82 1.60 12.49 -0.58
CA ASP A 82 0.83 12.35 -1.82
C ASP A 82 0.90 13.59 -2.75
N SER A 83 1.70 14.58 -2.35
CA SER A 83 2.02 15.80 -3.09
C SER A 83 3.52 16.03 -3.14
N VAL A 84 3.97 16.87 -4.07
CA VAL A 84 5.33 17.41 -4.11
C VAL A 84 5.26 18.89 -3.73
N ASP A 85 6.07 19.30 -2.76
CA ASP A 85 6.36 20.70 -2.53
C ASP A 85 7.38 21.16 -3.60
N GLU A 86 6.92 21.91 -4.60
CA GLU A 86 7.77 22.44 -5.69
C GLU A 86 8.28 23.87 -5.44
N GLY A 87 8.23 24.38 -4.22
CA GLY A 87 8.78 25.69 -3.85
C GLY A 87 7.72 26.80 -3.72
N GLU A 88 8.17 28.05 -3.67
CA GLU A 88 7.46 29.24 -3.10
C GLU A 88 6.01 29.52 -3.58
N ASP A 89 5.56 28.88 -4.66
CA ASP A 89 4.14 28.84 -5.01
C ASP A 89 3.53 27.54 -4.44
N ASP A 90 2.94 27.69 -3.25
CA ASP A 90 2.24 26.75 -2.34
C ASP A 90 1.10 25.91 -2.98
N ASP A 91 1.29 25.39 -4.18
CA ASP A 91 0.39 24.44 -4.81
C ASP A 91 1.02 23.05 -4.71
N ASP A 92 0.66 22.32 -3.66
CA ASP A 92 0.89 20.88 -3.52
C ASP A 92 0.41 20.15 -4.80
N ILE A 93 1.34 19.88 -5.73
CA ILE A 93 1.02 19.23 -6.99
C ILE A 93 1.31 17.74 -6.84
N ALA A 94 0.26 16.93 -6.92
CA ALA A 94 0.39 15.49 -7.03
C ALA A 94 0.92 15.12 -8.43
N THR A 95 2.18 14.72 -8.48
CA THR A 95 2.89 14.23 -9.67
C THR A 95 2.85 12.70 -9.74
N ASP A 96 3.30 12.14 -10.87
CA ASP A 96 3.47 10.69 -11.01
C ASP A 96 4.53 10.12 -10.07
N GLU A 97 5.40 10.95 -9.49
CA GLU A 97 6.44 10.55 -8.53
C GLU A 97 5.97 10.61 -7.07
N SER A 98 4.81 11.23 -6.80
CA SER A 98 4.23 11.34 -5.46
C SER A 98 3.99 9.96 -4.84
N GLY A 99 4.03 9.88 -3.51
CA GLY A 99 3.61 8.70 -2.77
C GLY A 99 2.12 8.47 -2.93
N PHE A 100 1.69 7.25 -2.65
CA PHE A 100 0.26 6.93 -2.68
C PHE A 100 -0.04 5.65 -1.91
N ASP A 101 -1.27 5.52 -1.45
CA ASP A 101 -1.84 4.28 -0.97
C ASP A 101 -2.73 3.62 -2.04
N LEU A 102 -2.92 2.31 -1.89
CA LEU A 102 -3.81 1.47 -2.66
C LEU A 102 -4.47 0.50 -1.70
N GLU A 103 -5.78 0.32 -1.86
CA GLU A 103 -6.52 -0.72 -1.15
C GLU A 103 -6.81 -1.89 -2.11
N LEU A 104 -6.69 -3.10 -1.58
CA LEU A 104 -7.05 -4.29 -2.35
C LEU A 104 -8.57 -4.40 -2.44
N SER A 105 -9.10 -4.48 -3.67
CA SER A 105 -10.53 -4.67 -3.90
C SER A 105 -10.93 -6.10 -3.53
N THR A 106 -11.44 -6.30 -2.32
CA THR A 106 -11.84 -7.62 -1.81
C THR A 106 -13.23 -7.57 -1.16
N ASP A 107 -13.96 -8.69 -1.19
CA ASP A 107 -15.31 -8.76 -0.58
C ASP A 107 -15.29 -8.82 0.96
N GLN A 108 -14.13 -9.08 1.56
CA GLN A 108 -13.95 -9.24 3.00
C GLN A 108 -12.62 -8.65 3.41
N ALA A 109 -12.56 -7.97 4.55
CA ALA A 109 -11.34 -7.43 5.13
C ALA A 109 -10.32 -8.56 5.46
N ASN A 110 -9.55 -8.96 4.46
CA ASN A 110 -8.48 -9.93 4.51
C ASN A 110 -7.15 -9.20 4.69
N GLU A 111 -6.48 -9.52 5.79
CA GLU A 111 -5.11 -9.12 6.05
C GLU A 111 -4.17 -9.61 4.95
N ILE A 112 -3.27 -8.73 4.52
CA ILE A 112 -2.16 -9.06 3.63
C ILE A 112 -1.16 -9.92 4.41
N LYS A 113 -0.70 -11.02 3.79
CA LYS A 113 0.19 -12.02 4.39
C LYS A 113 1.59 -12.02 3.79
N TRP A 114 1.76 -11.43 2.61
CA TRP A 114 3.05 -11.23 1.98
C TRP A 114 2.95 -10.26 0.79
N LEU A 115 4.10 -9.66 0.45
CA LEU A 115 4.32 -8.88 -0.77
C LEU A 115 5.45 -9.53 -1.57
N SER A 116 5.34 -9.50 -2.90
CA SER A 116 6.40 -9.94 -3.80
C SER A 116 6.46 -9.02 -5.02
N SER A 117 7.63 -8.43 -5.24
CA SER A 117 7.86 -7.53 -6.36
C SER A 117 8.32 -8.29 -7.59
N GLY A 118 7.68 -8.08 -8.73
CA GLY A 118 8.04 -8.61 -10.03
C GLY A 118 7.64 -7.66 -11.15
N GLU A 119 7.14 -8.20 -12.26
CA GLU A 119 6.50 -7.40 -13.31
C GLU A 119 5.30 -6.62 -12.78
N SER A 120 4.58 -7.21 -11.82
CA SER A 120 3.58 -6.52 -11.02
C SER A 120 3.92 -6.67 -9.54
N LEU A 121 3.36 -5.81 -8.70
CA LEU A 121 3.42 -6.00 -7.26
C LEU A 121 2.39 -7.06 -6.87
N ALA A 122 2.85 -8.28 -6.64
CA ALA A 122 2.00 -9.37 -6.17
C ALA A 122 1.79 -9.28 -4.66
N THR A 123 0.54 -9.49 -4.24
CA THR A 123 0.13 -9.42 -2.84
C THR A 123 -0.72 -10.63 -2.50
N GLY A 124 -0.32 -11.38 -1.48
CA GLY A 124 -1.12 -12.47 -0.94
C GLY A 124 -1.92 -12.01 0.26
N THR A 125 -3.19 -12.41 0.32
CA THR A 125 -4.07 -12.17 1.47
C THR A 125 -4.60 -13.50 1.96
N PHE A 126 -5.22 -13.50 3.15
CA PHE A 126 -5.94 -14.69 3.61
C PHE A 126 -7.00 -15.19 2.62
N GLY A 127 -7.64 -14.29 1.87
CA GLY A 127 -8.76 -14.59 0.96
C GLY A 127 -8.38 -14.83 -0.49
N GLY A 128 -7.14 -14.55 -0.90
CA GLY A 128 -6.69 -14.72 -2.27
C GLY A 128 -5.45 -13.91 -2.62
N GLU A 129 -5.02 -14.06 -3.86
CA GLU A 129 -3.81 -13.46 -4.40
C GLU A 129 -4.19 -12.37 -5.39
N PHE A 130 -3.48 -11.24 -5.31
CA PHE A 130 -3.74 -10.03 -6.07
C PHE A 130 -2.47 -9.53 -6.73
N THR A 131 -2.63 -8.74 -7.78
CA THR A 131 -1.55 -7.92 -8.32
C THR A 131 -1.99 -6.47 -8.39
N SER A 132 -1.06 -5.57 -8.05
CA SER A 132 -1.20 -4.16 -8.31
C SER A 132 -0.51 -3.83 -9.62
N VAL A 133 -1.26 -3.24 -10.54
CA VAL A 133 -0.83 -2.92 -11.90
C VAL A 133 -1.32 -1.55 -12.33
N SER A 134 -0.60 -0.96 -13.28
CA SER A 134 -1.07 0.20 -14.04
C SER A 134 -2.00 -0.27 -15.16
N PRO A 135 -3.23 0.27 -15.26
CA PRO A 135 -4.09 0.05 -16.42
C PRO A 135 -3.45 0.35 -17.79
N SER A 136 -2.49 1.27 -17.86
CA SER A 136 -1.80 1.61 -19.12
C SER A 136 -0.55 0.76 -19.39
N GLY A 137 -0.17 -0.12 -18.47
CA GLY A 137 1.08 -0.89 -18.54
C GLY A 137 2.35 -0.07 -18.25
N SER A 138 2.21 1.20 -17.84
CA SER A 138 3.33 2.01 -17.31
C SER A 138 3.68 1.62 -15.87
N SER A 139 4.63 2.33 -15.26
CA SER A 139 4.81 2.26 -13.81
C SER A 139 3.54 2.68 -13.07
N LEU A 140 3.38 2.14 -11.86
CA LEU A 140 2.35 2.50 -10.90
C LEU A 140 2.55 3.94 -10.43
N THR A 141 1.47 4.73 -10.56
CA THR A 141 1.42 6.10 -10.04
C THR A 141 0.14 6.32 -9.27
N ARG A 142 0.05 7.43 -8.54
CA ARG A 142 -1.16 7.80 -7.78
C ARG A 142 -2.42 7.79 -8.65
N LYS A 143 -2.30 8.22 -9.92
CA LYS A 143 -3.41 8.30 -10.88
C LYS A 143 -3.62 7.01 -11.67
N ASN A 144 -2.61 6.14 -11.71
CA ASN A 144 -2.58 4.99 -12.59
C ASN A 144 -2.26 3.71 -11.81
N LYS A 145 -3.18 3.35 -10.92
CA LYS A 145 -3.08 2.21 -10.02
C LYS A 145 -4.38 1.42 -10.02
N ASN A 146 -4.27 0.10 -10.07
CA ASN A 146 -5.41 -0.80 -9.95
C ASN A 146 -4.97 -2.08 -9.23
N SER A 147 -5.84 -2.65 -8.40
CA SER A 147 -5.66 -3.97 -7.78
C SER A 147 -6.56 -5.00 -8.46
N LYS A 148 -5.96 -6.07 -8.98
CA LYS A 148 -6.67 -7.16 -9.67
C LYS A 148 -6.51 -8.47 -8.90
N ARG A 149 -7.61 -9.15 -8.60
CA ARG A 149 -7.58 -10.51 -8.04
C ARG A 149 -7.12 -11.50 -9.11
N GLN A 150 -6.13 -12.31 -8.79
CA GLN A 150 -5.54 -13.32 -9.67
C GLN A 150 -6.00 -14.75 -9.29
N SER A 151 -6.09 -15.03 -7.99
CA SER A 151 -6.63 -16.30 -7.48
C SER A 151 -7.35 -16.16 -6.14
N GLY A 152 -8.13 -17.17 -5.78
CA GLY A 152 -8.94 -17.23 -4.55
C GLY A 152 -8.45 -18.25 -3.52
N TRP A 153 -7.24 -18.78 -3.67
CA TRP A 153 -6.73 -19.84 -2.79
C TRP A 153 -6.48 -19.31 -1.38
N GLY A 154 -5.92 -18.11 -1.31
CA GLY A 154 -5.53 -17.48 -0.07
C GLY A 154 -4.18 -17.99 0.41
N SER A 155 -3.55 -17.17 1.22
CA SER A 155 -2.17 -17.31 1.63
C SER A 155 -2.05 -17.40 3.14
N GLU A 156 -1.06 -18.17 3.60
CA GLU A 156 -0.66 -18.23 5.00
C GLU A 156 0.39 -17.15 5.32
N PHE A 157 0.52 -16.76 6.59
CA PHE A 157 1.55 -15.83 7.07
C PHE A 157 2.94 -16.47 7.11
N ILE A 158 3.46 -16.85 5.95
CA ILE A 158 4.78 -17.45 5.77
C ILE A 158 5.51 -16.67 4.69
N LYS A 159 6.78 -16.34 4.95
CA LYS A 159 7.62 -15.61 4.00
C LYS A 159 7.67 -16.36 2.67
N VAL A 160 7.28 -15.68 1.61
CA VAL A 160 7.33 -16.20 0.25
C VAL A 160 8.74 -16.18 -0.32
N MET A 161 8.98 -17.06 -1.29
CA MET A 161 10.24 -17.13 -2.01
C MET A 161 9.99 -16.85 -3.49
N LYS A 162 10.78 -15.93 -4.05
CA LYS A 162 10.78 -15.66 -5.48
C LYS A 162 11.97 -16.35 -6.12
N MET A 163 11.75 -17.19 -7.13
CA MET A 163 12.80 -17.81 -7.93
C MET A 163 12.47 -17.64 -9.41
N GLY A 164 13.35 -16.97 -10.15
CA GLY A 164 13.04 -16.55 -11.52
C GLY A 164 11.78 -15.67 -11.55
N ASN A 165 10.80 -16.05 -12.38
CA ASN A 165 9.53 -15.35 -12.54
C ASN A 165 8.40 -15.95 -11.67
N TYR A 166 8.73 -16.89 -10.79
CA TYR A 166 7.78 -17.62 -9.96
C TYR A 166 7.82 -17.12 -8.51
N VAL A 167 6.65 -17.00 -7.90
CA VAL A 167 6.48 -16.71 -6.46
C VAL A 167 5.90 -17.95 -5.79
N TYR A 168 6.69 -18.56 -4.90
CA TYR A 168 6.25 -19.70 -4.10
C TYR A 168 5.68 -19.22 -2.78
N TYR A 169 4.45 -19.63 -2.50
CA TYR A 169 3.74 -19.25 -1.29
C TYR A 169 2.99 -20.45 -0.71
N VAL A 170 2.76 -20.41 0.60
CA VAL A 170 1.98 -21.44 1.29
C VAL A 170 0.52 -21.04 1.28
N GLN A 171 -0.35 -21.92 0.79
CA GLN A 171 -1.79 -21.69 0.81
C GLN A 171 -2.29 -21.56 2.26
N ARG A 172 -3.31 -20.73 2.47
CA ARG A 172 -4.13 -20.69 3.69
C ARG A 172 -4.39 -22.12 4.22
N GLY A 173 -4.15 -22.32 5.51
CA GLY A 173 -4.27 -23.61 6.18
C GLY A 173 -3.00 -24.47 6.12
N ALA A 174 -1.90 -23.96 5.56
CA ALA A 174 -0.55 -24.53 5.65
C ALA A 174 -0.36 -25.98 5.13
N ARG A 175 -1.14 -26.39 4.12
CA ARG A 175 -1.11 -27.78 3.59
C ARG A 175 -0.60 -27.93 2.16
N ARG A 176 -0.50 -26.82 1.42
CA ARG A 176 -0.15 -26.82 0.00
C ARG A 176 0.86 -25.72 -0.27
N LEU A 177 1.94 -26.08 -0.96
CA LEU A 177 2.87 -25.13 -1.56
C LEU A 177 2.32 -24.79 -2.95
N ARG A 178 2.17 -23.50 -3.22
CA ARG A 178 1.69 -23.01 -4.50
C ARG A 178 2.73 -22.16 -5.19
N GLU A 179 2.73 -22.26 -6.50
CA GLU A 179 3.52 -21.43 -7.40
C GLU A 179 2.60 -20.43 -8.07
N LEU A 180 2.88 -19.13 -7.93
CA LEU A 180 2.20 -18.04 -8.61
C LEU A 180 3.12 -17.49 -9.71
N PHE A 181 2.61 -17.40 -10.93
CA PHE A 181 3.38 -16.91 -12.08
C PHE A 181 2.48 -16.24 -13.11
N TYR A 182 3.07 -15.35 -13.90
CA TYR A 182 2.39 -14.70 -15.02
C TYR A 182 2.25 -15.67 -16.19
N PHE A 183 1.04 -15.80 -16.72
CA PHE A 183 0.66 -16.67 -17.81
C PHE A 183 0.23 -15.85 -19.03
N PHE A 184 1.12 -15.80 -20.01
CA PHE A 184 1.03 -14.90 -21.17
C PHE A 184 -0.25 -15.09 -21.99
N ASP A 185 -0.70 -16.33 -22.24
CA ASP A 185 -1.84 -16.58 -23.14
C ASP A 185 -3.16 -15.98 -22.62
N ASN A 186 -3.29 -15.76 -21.31
CA ASN A 186 -4.48 -15.21 -20.69
C ASN A 186 -4.26 -13.81 -20.08
N ASP A 187 -3.06 -13.23 -20.22
CA ASP A 187 -2.68 -11.94 -19.60
C ASP A 187 -3.08 -11.87 -18.11
N ASN A 188 -2.75 -12.92 -17.36
CA ASN A 188 -3.08 -13.02 -15.94
C ASN A 188 -2.06 -13.86 -15.17
N TYR A 189 -2.12 -13.80 -13.84
CA TYR A 189 -1.35 -14.69 -13.00
C TYR A 189 -2.15 -15.96 -12.70
N LYS A 190 -1.48 -17.10 -12.75
CA LYS A 190 -2.02 -18.40 -12.37
C LYS A 190 -1.30 -18.94 -11.14
N SER A 191 -2.05 -19.69 -10.35
CA SER A 191 -1.53 -20.38 -9.16
C SER A 191 -1.70 -21.90 -9.27
N THR A 192 -0.59 -22.62 -9.27
CA THR A 192 -0.53 -24.09 -9.39
C THR A 192 -0.12 -24.73 -8.06
N ASP A 193 -0.68 -25.89 -7.74
CA ASP A 193 -0.31 -26.67 -6.55
C ASP A 193 0.93 -27.52 -6.86
N MET A 194 2.03 -27.27 -6.15
CA MET A 194 3.29 -27.99 -6.32
C MET A 194 3.41 -29.24 -5.43
N THR A 195 2.39 -29.49 -4.60
CA THR A 195 2.32 -30.69 -3.73
C THR A 195 1.49 -31.82 -4.34
N ALA A 196 0.76 -31.54 -5.42
CA ALA A 196 0.09 -32.55 -6.21
C ALA A 196 1.11 -33.20 -7.16
N LEU A 197 1.42 -34.48 -6.89
CA LEU A 197 2.25 -35.34 -7.75
C LEU A 197 1.37 -36.19 -8.67
#